data_AF-A0A0K0FSJ2-F1
#
_entry.id   AF-A0A0K0FSJ2-F1
#
_cell.length_a   1.000
_cell.length_b   1.000
_cell.length_c   1.000
_cell.angle_alpha   90.00
_cell.angle_beta   90.00
_cell.angle_gamma   90.00
#
_symmetry.space_group_name_H-M   'P 1'
#
loop_
_entity.id
_entity.type
_entity.pdbx_description
1 polymer ?
#
loop_
_entity_poly.entity_id
_entity_poly.type
_entity_poly.pdbx_seq_one_letter_code
_entity_poly.pdbx_strand_id
1 'polypeptide(L)'
;MYLICANRLVIFDPDWNPANDKQAIAKIWRDEQTKTCFIYRFLAPELKSQHELKTGTNSDTHDKLECRKCVNGREVENSPDDATTKSDLSLWHHITKENISKIPDDVFKNVLSIPEIPITFYQKYHGKKVK
;
A
#
# COMPACT_ATOMS: atom_id res chain seq x y z
N MET A 1 12.91 -14.29 -17.57
CA MET A 1 12.77 -15.15 -16.38
C MET A 1 11.44 -14.83 -15.71
N TYR A 2 10.56 -15.82 -15.59
CA TYR A 2 9.19 -15.64 -15.06
C TYR A 2 9.11 -16.16 -13.62
N LEU A 3 8.42 -15.43 -12.74
CA LEU A 3 8.30 -15.74 -11.31
C LEU A 3 6.90 -16.25 -10.96
N ILE A 4 6.38 -17.17 -11.77
CA ILE A 4 4.99 -17.67 -11.66
C ILE A 4 4.77 -18.44 -10.34
N CYS A 5 5.84 -18.96 -9.72
CA CYS A 5 5.77 -19.61 -8.41
C CYS A 5 5.69 -18.63 -7.22
N ALA A 6 6.11 -17.37 -7.41
CA ALA A 6 6.05 -16.36 -6.37
C ALA A 6 4.65 -15.73 -6.33
N ASN A 7 4.20 -15.36 -5.14
CA ASN A 7 2.93 -14.65 -4.94
C ASN A 7 3.08 -13.42 -4.04
N ARG A 8 4.30 -13.04 -3.67
CA ARG A 8 4.62 -11.83 -2.91
C ARG A 8 5.75 -11.08 -3.59
N LEU A 9 5.57 -9.79 -3.86
CA LEU A 9 6.56 -8.89 -4.44
C LEU A 9 6.80 -7.72 -3.49
N VAL A 10 8.05 -7.44 -3.15
CA VAL A 10 8.47 -6.27 -2.38
C VAL A 10 9.17 -5.29 -3.32
N ILE A 11 8.67 -4.06 -3.40
CA ILE A 11 9.31 -2.91 -4.03
C ILE A 11 9.81 -2.04 -2.89
N PHE A 12 11.12 -2.07 -2.64
CA PHE A 12 11.72 -1.36 -1.51
C PHE A 12 11.96 0.12 -1.83
N ASP A 13 12.54 0.42 -2.99
CA ASP A 13 12.74 1.77 -3.50
C ASP A 13 12.03 1.89 -4.86
N PRO A 14 10.86 2.55 -4.91
CA PRO A 14 10.15 2.71 -6.17
C PRO A 14 10.93 3.62 -7.12
N ASP A 15 11.00 3.19 -8.38
CA ASP A 15 11.74 3.91 -9.41
C ASP A 15 11.06 5.24 -9.74
N TRP A 16 11.87 6.27 -10.03
CA TRP A 16 11.36 7.54 -10.54
C TRP A 16 10.53 7.34 -11.82
N ASN A 17 10.91 6.36 -12.64
CA ASN A 17 10.13 5.92 -13.78
C ASN A 17 9.09 4.87 -13.35
N PRO A 18 7.79 5.21 -13.29
CA PRO A 18 6.73 4.29 -12.86
C PRO A 18 6.56 3.09 -13.80
N ALA A 19 7.10 3.14 -15.02
CA ALA A 19 7.08 2.02 -15.94
C ALA A 19 7.91 0.83 -15.42
N ASN A 20 9.01 1.10 -14.71
CA ASN A 20 9.89 0.05 -14.19
C ASN A 20 9.17 -0.79 -13.12
N ASP A 21 8.49 -0.12 -12.18
CA ASP A 21 7.68 -0.80 -11.18
C ASP A 21 6.53 -1.59 -11.78
N LYS A 22 5.85 -1.03 -12.79
CA LYS A 22 4.78 -1.73 -13.52
C LYS A 22 5.30 -3.00 -14.17
N GLN A 23 6.49 -2.96 -14.77
CA GLN A 23 7.13 -4.13 -15.35
C GLN A 23 7.49 -5.17 -14.28
N ALA A 24 7.97 -4.76 -13.10
CA ALA A 24 8.26 -5.67 -11.99
C ALA A 24 6.99 -6.36 -11.46
N ILE A 25 5.91 -5.60 -11.26
CA ILE A 25 4.59 -6.11 -10.84
C ILE A 25 4.05 -7.11 -11.86
N ALA A 26 4.19 -6.82 -13.16
CA ALA A 26 3.76 -7.73 -14.21
C ALA A 26 4.54 -9.06 -14.25
N LYS A 27 5.59 -9.27 -13.44
CA LYS A 27 6.28 -10.56 -13.34
C LYS A 27 5.59 -11.57 -12.41
N ILE A 28 4.80 -11.08 -11.46
CA ILE A 28 4.15 -11.91 -10.43
C ILE A 28 2.65 -12.07 -10.65
N TRP A 29 2.02 -11.07 -11.29
CA TRP A 29 0.59 -11.04 -11.55
C TRP A 29 0.32 -11.06 -13.06
N ARG A 30 -0.09 -12.23 -13.57
CA ARG A 30 -0.45 -12.54 -14.98
C ARG A 30 -1.57 -13.57 -15.02
N ASP A 31 -2.11 -13.82 -16.21
CA ASP A 31 -3.27 -14.71 -16.43
C ASP A 31 -3.06 -16.13 -15.86
N GLU A 32 -1.85 -16.68 -15.95
CA GLU A 32 -1.50 -18.03 -15.46
C GLU A 32 -1.29 -18.13 -13.94
N GLN A 33 -1.22 -17.00 -13.22
CA GLN A 33 -1.01 -17.02 -11.78
C GLN A 33 -2.26 -17.54 -11.07
N THR A 34 -2.17 -18.63 -10.31
CA THR A 34 -3.33 -19.23 -9.62
C THR A 34 -3.49 -18.75 -8.18
N LYS A 35 -2.43 -18.23 -7.56
CA LYS A 35 -2.43 -17.76 -6.17
C LYS A 35 -2.83 -16.29 -6.06
N THR A 36 -3.35 -15.91 -4.89
CA THR A 36 -3.48 -14.50 -4.51
C THR A 36 -2.09 -13.86 -4.42
N CYS A 37 -1.90 -12.76 -5.15
CA CYS A 37 -0.65 -12.01 -5.14
C CYS A 37 -0.72 -10.80 -4.21
N PHE A 38 0.39 -10.54 -3.52
CA PHE A 38 0.58 -9.40 -2.64
C PHE A 38 1.76 -8.58 -3.15
N ILE A 39 1.56 -7.26 -3.23
CA ILE A 39 2.59 -6.32 -3.68
C ILE A 39 2.76 -5.30 -2.56
N TYR A 40 3.96 -5.22 -2.02
CA TYR A 40 4.33 -4.23 -1.01
C TYR A 40 5.20 -3.18 -1.65
N ARG A 41 4.84 -1.91 -1.47
CA ARG A 41 5.68 -0.78 -1.84
C ARG A 41 6.08 -0.08 -0.55
N PHE A 42 7.35 -0.20 -0.21
CA PHE A 42 7.91 0.60 0.87
C PHE A 42 8.22 1.98 0.31
N LEU A 43 7.81 2.99 1.06
CA LEU A 43 8.12 4.38 0.77
C LEU A 43 8.90 4.87 1.96
N ALA A 44 10.13 5.32 1.72
CA ALA A 44 10.82 6.09 2.73
C ALA A 44 9.97 7.33 3.05
N PRO A 45 9.84 7.74 4.32
CA PRO A 45 9.28 9.04 4.65
C PRO A 45 10.03 10.09 3.83
N GLU A 46 9.29 11.02 3.21
CA GLU A 46 9.90 12.02 2.35
C GLU A 46 10.78 12.94 3.20
N LEU A 47 12.09 12.72 3.19
CA LEU A 47 13.11 13.64 3.73
C LEU A 47 13.22 14.95 2.90
N LYS A 48 12.14 15.37 2.21
CA LYS A 48 12.13 16.48 1.24
C LYS A 48 11.95 17.87 1.85
N SER A 49 12.19 18.06 3.15
CA SER A 49 12.72 19.34 3.60
C SER A 49 14.15 19.09 4.07
N GLN A 50 15.11 19.75 3.42
CA GLN A 50 16.53 19.56 3.67
C GLN A 50 16.99 19.89 5.11
N HIS A 51 16.12 20.23 6.07
CA HIS A 51 16.56 20.59 7.44
C HIS A 51 15.66 20.21 8.61
N GLU A 52 14.52 19.53 8.47
CA GLU A 52 13.69 19.20 9.65
C GLU A 52 12.97 17.85 9.55
N LEU A 53 13.29 16.96 10.48
CA LEU A 53 12.49 15.77 10.77
C LEU A 53 11.19 16.23 11.42
N LYS A 54 10.05 16.03 10.76
CA LYS A 54 8.75 16.29 11.38
C LYS A 54 8.48 15.23 12.45
N THR A 55 8.70 15.59 13.70
CA THR A 55 8.34 14.74 14.84
C THR A 55 6.82 14.85 15.08
N GLY A 56 6.11 13.72 15.12
CA GLY A 56 4.67 13.68 15.42
C GLY A 56 3.75 13.48 14.21
N THR A 57 4.28 13.36 12.98
CA THR A 57 3.52 12.82 11.85
C THR A 57 3.53 11.29 11.89
N ASN A 58 2.41 10.66 11.54
CA ASN A 58 2.31 9.22 11.34
C ASN A 58 2.50 8.81 9.87
N SER A 59 2.57 9.78 8.94
CA SER A 59 2.95 9.62 7.53
C SER A 59 2.86 10.98 6.83
N ASP A 60 3.98 11.50 6.32
CA ASP A 60 3.99 12.77 5.55
C ASP A 60 3.06 12.71 4.35
N THR A 61 2.96 11.53 3.71
CA THR A 61 2.05 11.32 2.59
C THR A 61 0.60 11.51 3.03
N HIS A 62 0.21 10.99 4.19
CA HIS A 62 -1.14 11.17 4.72
C HIS A 62 -1.45 12.62 5.05
N ASP A 63 -0.51 13.35 5.64
CA ASP A 63 -0.68 14.76 5.97
C ASP A 63 -0.85 15.62 4.73
N LYS A 64 -0.05 15.38 3.68
CA LYS A 64 -0.15 16.07 2.38
C LYS A 64 -1.45 15.81 1.64
N LEU A 65 -2.11 14.67 1.89
CA LEU A 65 -3.41 14.35 1.31
C LEU A 65 -4.55 15.17 1.96
N GLU A 66 -4.29 15.87 3.06
CA GLU A 66 -5.31 16.58 3.85
C GLU A 66 -6.52 15.69 4.14
N CYS A 67 -6.24 14.44 4.53
CA CYS A 67 -7.22 13.38 4.61
C CYS A 67 -8.35 13.71 5.60
N ARG A 68 -9.59 13.71 5.10
CA ARG A 68 -10.81 13.88 5.91
C ARG A 68 -11.45 12.57 6.37
N LYS A 69 -11.04 11.44 5.78
CA LYS A 69 -11.53 10.09 6.12
C LYS A 69 -10.97 9.56 7.44
N CYS A 70 -9.90 10.17 7.95
CA CYS A 70 -9.20 9.72 9.15
C CYS A 70 -9.32 10.74 10.28
N VAL A 71 -9.76 10.31 11.45
CA VAL A 71 -9.85 11.12 12.67
C VAL A 71 -9.07 10.40 13.77
N ASN A 72 -8.13 11.08 14.42
CA ASN A 72 -7.28 10.53 15.48
C ASN A 72 -6.61 9.18 15.09
N GLY A 73 -6.14 9.07 13.84
CA GLY A 73 -5.52 7.84 13.34
C GLY A 73 -6.49 6.68 13.15
N ARG A 74 -7.80 6.91 13.04
CA ARG A 74 -8.78 5.90 12.66
C ARG A 74 -9.51 6.32 11.40
N GLU A 75 -9.56 5.43 10.42
CA GLU A 75 -10.41 5.59 9.24
C GLU A 75 -11.88 5.47 9.67
N VAL A 76 -12.61 6.59 9.60
CA VAL A 76 -14.03 6.69 9.98
C VAL A 76 -14.97 6.58 8.78
N GLU A 77 -14.44 6.78 7.56
CA GLU A 77 -15.18 6.67 6.31
C GLU A 77 -14.54 5.59 5.43
N ASN A 78 -15.36 4.69 4.89
CA ASN A 78 -14.86 3.65 3.99
C ASN A 78 -14.45 4.25 2.64
N SER A 79 -13.46 3.64 2.02
CA SER A 79 -13.10 3.95 0.64
C SER A 79 -14.22 3.55 -0.33
N PRO A 80 -14.40 4.25 -1.47
CA PRO A 80 -15.43 3.93 -2.46
C PRO A 80 -15.33 2.48 -2.97
N ASP A 81 -16.46 1.84 -3.21
CA ASP A 81 -16.52 0.45 -3.69
C ASP A 81 -15.89 0.27 -5.09
N ASP A 82 -15.84 1.33 -5.89
CA ASP A 82 -15.24 1.36 -7.22
C ASP A 82 -13.76 1.79 -7.21
N ALA A 83 -13.20 2.12 -6.05
CA ALA A 83 -11.79 2.44 -5.94
C ALA A 83 -10.93 1.24 -6.35
N THR A 84 -9.81 1.49 -7.03
CA THR A 84 -8.93 0.44 -7.54
C THR A 84 -7.49 0.68 -7.12
N THR A 85 -6.62 -0.30 -7.36
CA THR A 85 -5.15 -0.15 -7.20
C THR A 85 -4.53 0.92 -8.11
N LYS A 86 -5.33 1.58 -8.96
CA LYS A 86 -4.91 2.70 -9.81
C LYS A 86 -5.51 4.04 -9.36
N SER A 87 -6.44 4.03 -8.42
CA SER A 87 -7.03 5.23 -7.84
C SER A 87 -6.01 5.97 -6.96
N ASP A 88 -6.24 7.25 -6.71
CA ASP A 88 -5.42 8.06 -5.81
C ASP A 88 -5.35 7.47 -4.40
N LEU A 89 -4.24 7.71 -3.69
CA LEU A 89 -4.04 7.22 -2.33
C LEU A 89 -5.12 7.71 -1.36
N SER A 90 -5.71 8.88 -1.61
CA SER A 90 -6.87 9.40 -0.85
C SER A 90 -8.11 8.53 -0.95
N LEU A 91 -8.19 7.65 -1.96
CA LEU A 91 -9.28 6.71 -2.19
C LEU A 91 -8.93 5.29 -1.73
N TRP A 92 -7.74 5.07 -1.18
CA TRP A 92 -7.32 3.77 -0.64
C TRP A 92 -7.70 3.66 0.84
N HIS A 93 -7.67 2.45 1.36
CA HIS A 93 -7.79 2.23 2.80
C HIS A 93 -6.57 2.74 3.53
N HIS A 94 -6.79 3.53 4.58
CA HIS A 94 -5.74 4.02 5.45
C HIS A 94 -5.67 3.13 6.68
N ILE A 95 -4.67 2.26 6.70
CA ILE A 95 -4.44 1.30 7.76
C ILE A 95 -3.59 1.93 8.87
N THR A 96 -4.09 1.79 10.08
CA THR A 96 -3.45 2.12 11.35
C THR A 96 -3.54 0.92 12.28
N LYS A 97 -2.97 1.02 13.49
CA LYS A 97 -2.97 -0.09 14.46
C LYS A 97 -4.35 -0.62 14.78
N GLU A 98 -5.34 0.26 14.77
CA GLU A 98 -6.71 -0.03 15.18
C GLU A 98 -7.49 -0.84 14.13
N ASN A 99 -7.02 -0.88 12.88
CA ASN A 99 -7.71 -1.54 11.78
C ASN A 99 -6.78 -2.46 10.95
N ILE A 100 -5.64 -2.90 11.49
CA ILE A 100 -4.74 -3.90 10.85
C ILE A 100 -5.49 -5.16 10.41
N SER A 101 -6.55 -5.53 11.13
CA SER A 101 -7.41 -6.68 10.80
C SER A 101 -8.06 -6.59 9.41
N LYS A 102 -8.18 -5.39 8.82
CA LYS A 102 -8.71 -5.18 7.46
C LYS A 102 -7.75 -5.68 6.36
N ILE A 103 -6.46 -5.85 6.65
CA ILE A 103 -5.49 -6.36 5.67
C ILE A 103 -5.71 -7.87 5.48
N PRO A 104 -6.00 -8.39 4.28
CA PRO A 104 -6.19 -9.83 4.06
C PRO A 104 -4.85 -10.57 3.85
N ASP A 105 -3.86 -10.28 4.68
CA ASP A 105 -2.50 -10.82 4.58
C ASP A 105 -1.84 -11.00 5.95
N ASP A 106 -1.89 -12.22 6.48
CA ASP A 106 -1.36 -12.52 7.83
C ASP A 106 0.14 -12.26 7.96
N VAL A 107 0.91 -12.47 6.87
CA VAL A 107 2.35 -12.18 6.87
C VAL A 107 2.58 -10.70 7.14
N PHE A 108 1.82 -9.84 6.44
CA PHE A 108 1.99 -8.40 6.57
C PHE A 108 1.38 -7.86 7.87
N LYS A 109 0.27 -8.42 8.37
CA LYS A 109 -0.24 -8.10 9.71
C LYS A 109 0.81 -8.32 10.80
N ASN A 110 1.55 -9.42 10.72
CA ASN A 110 2.62 -9.73 11.67
C ASN A 110 3.78 -8.73 11.58
N VAL A 111 4.15 -8.29 10.37
CA VAL A 111 5.15 -7.24 10.15
C VAL A 111 4.70 -5.90 10.74
N LEU A 112 3.41 -5.57 10.62
CA LEU A 112 2.83 -4.33 11.13
C LEU A 112 2.54 -4.35 12.64
N SER A 113 2.83 -5.44 13.35
CA SER A 113 2.60 -5.54 14.79
C SER A 113 3.68 -4.83 15.65
N ILE A 114 4.49 -3.97 15.05
CA ILE A 114 5.55 -3.19 15.72
C ILE A 114 4.99 -2.00 16.54
N PRO A 115 5.73 -1.47 17.55
CA PRO A 115 5.24 -0.43 18.47
C PRO A 115 4.80 0.89 17.83
N GLU A 116 5.33 1.23 16.67
CA GLU A 116 4.92 2.40 15.89
C GLU A 116 4.85 1.98 14.43
N ILE A 117 3.66 1.95 13.84
CA ILE A 117 3.52 1.79 12.39
C ILE A 117 3.14 3.13 11.77
N PRO A 118 3.81 3.51 10.67
CA PRO A 118 3.30 4.60 9.87
C PRO A 118 1.94 4.22 9.26
N ILE A 119 1.14 5.21 8.87
CA ILE A 119 -0.08 4.96 8.11
C ILE A 119 0.29 4.16 6.86
N THR A 120 -0.37 3.02 6.71
CA THR A 120 -0.15 2.09 5.61
C THR A 120 -1.34 2.18 4.65
N PHE A 121 -1.08 2.49 3.38
CA PHE A 121 -2.12 2.54 2.36
C PHE A 121 -2.32 1.14 1.78
N TYR A 122 -3.57 0.68 1.73
CA TYR A 122 -3.93 -0.63 1.23
C TYR A 122 -5.06 -0.54 0.20
N GLN A 123 -4.92 -1.26 -0.91
CA GLN A 123 -6.03 -1.50 -1.83
C GLN A 123 -5.96 -2.86 -2.49
N LYS A 124 -7.14 -3.45 -2.71
CA LYS A 124 -7.31 -4.72 -3.40
C LYS A 124 -7.64 -4.49 -4.87
N TYR A 125 -7.06 -5.30 -5.74
CA TYR A 125 -7.52 -5.39 -7.13
C TYR A 125 -8.76 -6.29 -7.23
N HIS A 126 -9.85 -5.76 -7.79
CA HIS A 126 -11.14 -6.45 -7.92
C HIS A 126 -11.46 -6.96 -9.34
N GLY A 127 -10.52 -6.89 -10.28
CA GLY A 127 -10.80 -7.35 -11.64
C GLY A 127 -11.05 -8.85 -11.69
N LYS A 128 -12.16 -9.24 -12.33
CA LYS A 128 -12.38 -10.62 -12.77
C LYS A 128 -11.22 -10.99 -13.68
N LYS A 129 -10.54 -12.11 -13.41
CA LYS A 129 -9.68 -12.72 -14.42
C LYS A 129 -10.58 -13.03 -15.62
N VAL A 130 -10.36 -12.34 -16.73
CA VAL A 130 -10.96 -12.72 -18.01
C VAL A 130 -10.34 -14.08 -18.32
N LYS A 131 -11.19 -15.11 -18.38
CA LYS A 131 -10.78 -16.45 -18.81
C LYS A 131 -10.44 -16.45 -20.28
#